data_AF-A0A7W1SNM4-F1
#
_entry.id   AF-A0A7W1SNM4-F1
#
_cell.length_a   1.000
_cell.length_b   1.000
_cell.length_c   1.000
_cell.angle_alpha   90.00
_cell.angle_beta   90.00
_cell.angle_gamma   90.00
#
_symmetry.space_group_name_H-M   'P 1'
#
loop_
_entity.id
_entity.type
_entity.pdbx_description
1 polymer ?
#
loop_
_entity_poly.entity_id
_entity_poly.type
_entity_poly.pdbx_seq_one_letter_code
_entity_poly.pdbx_strand_id
1 'polypeptide(L)'
;MKITAQTKISELIKQNPAALEAIVSINKHFEKLRNPILRKIMASRVSIADAAKIGGCKVEAFYEKLAPLGFETVNQVESQKAEPVITYKLDISSIPPERIKELDVRAGIASGADPFLTIMKEIDLLKSGDVLIVINSFEPVPLIRILEKKGYDFRTEKPVPNEYHT
;
A
#
# COMPACT_ATOMS: atom_id res chain seq x y z
N MET A 1 -14.68 -15.57 9.76
CA MET A 1 -14.26 -16.08 8.42
C MET A 1 -13.03 -15.31 7.99
N LYS A 2 -12.06 -16.02 7.42
CA LYS A 2 -10.84 -15.47 6.85
C LYS A 2 -11.12 -14.81 5.48
N ILE A 3 -10.89 -13.51 5.33
CA ILE A 3 -11.22 -12.73 4.13
C ILE A 3 -10.00 -12.03 3.52
N THR A 4 -10.00 -11.86 2.20
CA THR A 4 -8.97 -11.17 1.41
C THR A 4 -9.61 -10.24 0.40
N ALA A 5 -8.79 -9.48 -0.33
CA ALA A 5 -9.26 -8.58 -1.38
C ALA A 5 -10.06 -9.31 -2.48
N GLN A 6 -9.80 -10.61 -2.67
CA GLN A 6 -10.46 -11.46 -3.65
C GLN A 6 -11.74 -12.13 -3.13
N THR A 7 -12.02 -12.08 -1.83
CA THR A 7 -13.26 -12.63 -1.25
C THR A 7 -14.48 -11.99 -1.90
N LYS A 8 -15.49 -12.80 -2.24
CA LYS A 8 -16.69 -12.31 -2.92
C LYS A 8 -17.65 -11.64 -1.94
N ILE A 9 -18.30 -10.56 -2.38
CA ILE A 9 -19.29 -9.85 -1.57
C ILE A 9 -20.46 -10.77 -1.17
N SER A 10 -20.84 -11.71 -2.04
CA SER A 10 -21.87 -12.71 -1.71
C SER A 10 -21.48 -13.64 -0.58
N GLU A 11 -20.19 -14.00 -0.46
CA GLU A 11 -19.70 -14.89 0.60
C GLU A 11 -19.75 -14.20 1.96
N LEU A 12 -19.39 -12.91 2.00
CA LEU A 12 -19.49 -12.09 3.20
C LEU A 12 -20.92 -12.01 3.70
N ILE A 13 -21.87 -11.68 2.82
CA ILE A 13 -23.29 -11.55 3.18
C ILE A 13 -23.89 -12.89 3.58
N LYS A 14 -23.47 -14.00 2.95
CA LYS A 14 -23.90 -15.35 3.31
C LYS A 14 -23.39 -15.77 4.69
N GLN A 15 -22.15 -15.41 5.02
CA GLN A 15 -21.53 -15.74 6.29
C GLN A 15 -22.11 -14.92 7.45
N ASN A 16 -22.35 -13.62 7.22
CA ASN A 16 -23.00 -12.74 8.19
C ASN A 16 -23.91 -11.74 7.45
N PRO A 17 -25.24 -11.84 7.58
CA PRO A 17 -26.18 -10.91 6.94
C PRO A 17 -25.93 -9.44 7.30
N ALA A 18 -25.37 -9.15 8.48
CA ALA A 18 -25.02 -7.79 8.89
C ALA A 18 -23.89 -7.17 8.04
N ALA A 19 -23.13 -7.98 7.30
CA ALA A 19 -22.10 -7.50 6.38
C ALA A 19 -22.68 -6.59 5.28
N LEU A 20 -23.94 -6.77 4.91
CA LEU A 20 -24.61 -5.91 3.94
C LEU A 20 -24.63 -4.46 4.40
N GLU A 21 -25.13 -4.19 5.60
CA GLU A 21 -25.23 -2.82 6.14
C GLU A 21 -23.86 -2.23 6.42
N ALA A 22 -22.90 -3.05 6.85
CA ALA A 22 -21.50 -2.63 6.99
C ALA A 22 -20.92 -2.15 5.65
N ILE A 23 -21.14 -2.88 4.55
CA ILE A 23 -20.68 -2.51 3.20
C ILE A 23 -21.41 -1.26 2.69
N VAL A 24 -22.72 -1.17 2.88
CA VAL A 24 -23.51 0.02 2.48
C VAL A 24 -23.01 1.28 3.19
N SER A 25 -22.57 1.16 4.44
CA SER A 25 -22.02 2.29 5.21
C SER A 25 -20.71 2.86 4.66
N ILE A 26 -19.99 2.13 3.80
CA ILE A 26 -18.72 2.57 3.21
C ILE A 26 -18.97 3.65 2.15
N ASN A 27 -19.99 3.46 1.31
CA ASN A 27 -20.30 4.38 0.22
C ASN A 27 -21.76 4.21 -0.25
N LYS A 28 -22.43 5.33 -0.50
CA LYS A 28 -23.79 5.40 -1.09
C LYS A 28 -23.97 4.56 -2.36
N HIS A 29 -22.92 4.34 -3.15
CA HIS A 29 -22.97 3.49 -4.35
C HIS A 29 -23.39 2.05 -4.07
N PHE A 30 -23.20 1.57 -2.84
CA PHE A 30 -23.55 0.22 -2.41
C PHE A 30 -25.02 0.07 -1.96
N GLU A 31 -25.80 1.14 -1.83
CA GLU A 31 -27.23 1.06 -1.44
C GLU A 31 -28.04 0.12 -2.34
N LYS A 32 -27.67 0.03 -3.62
CA LYS A 32 -28.30 -0.86 -4.60
C LYS A 32 -28.18 -2.36 -4.22
N LEU A 33 -27.22 -2.74 -3.37
CA LEU A 33 -27.09 -4.09 -2.83
C LEU A 33 -28.20 -4.46 -1.85
N ARG A 34 -28.99 -3.51 -1.33
CA ARG A 34 -30.18 -3.81 -0.54
C ARG A 34 -31.27 -4.48 -1.38
N ASN A 35 -31.29 -4.25 -2.70
CA ASN A 35 -32.20 -4.94 -3.60
C ASN A 35 -31.79 -6.42 -3.75
N PRO A 36 -32.63 -7.39 -3.34
CA PRO A 36 -32.26 -8.82 -3.34
C PRO A 36 -31.87 -9.38 -4.72
N ILE A 37 -32.46 -8.87 -5.80
CA ILE A 37 -32.19 -9.31 -7.17
C ILE A 37 -30.82 -8.79 -7.62
N LEU A 38 -30.58 -7.48 -7.46
CA LEU A 38 -29.28 -6.89 -7.80
C LEU A 38 -28.16 -7.48 -6.95
N ARG A 39 -28.42 -7.73 -5.67
CA ARG A 39 -27.51 -8.42 -4.76
C ARG A 39 -27.12 -9.79 -5.31
N LYS A 40 -28.09 -10.61 -5.71
CA LYS A 40 -27.82 -11.95 -6.25
C LYS A 40 -26.96 -11.90 -7.52
N ILE A 41 -27.20 -10.93 -8.40
CA ILE A 41 -26.50 -10.79 -9.68
C ILE A 41 -25.08 -10.23 -9.51
N MET A 42 -24.94 -9.14 -8.76
CA MET A 42 -23.68 -8.39 -8.66
C MET A 42 -22.77 -8.93 -7.56
N ALA A 43 -23.30 -9.19 -6.36
CA ALA A 43 -22.48 -9.60 -5.22
C ALA A 43 -21.80 -10.96 -5.43
N SER A 44 -22.39 -11.84 -6.26
CA SER A 44 -21.81 -13.14 -6.60
C SER A 44 -20.60 -13.04 -7.54
N ARG A 45 -20.45 -11.93 -8.27
CA ARG A 45 -19.40 -11.73 -9.27
C ARG A 45 -18.30 -10.78 -8.79
N VAL A 46 -18.64 -9.87 -7.89
CA VAL A 46 -17.79 -8.79 -7.41
C VAL A 46 -17.00 -9.22 -6.16
N SER A 47 -15.68 -9.01 -6.19
CA SER A 47 -14.82 -9.14 -5.00
C SER A 47 -14.78 -7.85 -4.17
N ILE A 48 -14.19 -7.89 -2.97
CA ILE A 48 -13.93 -6.66 -2.17
C ILE A 48 -13.11 -5.66 -2.99
N ALA A 49 -12.07 -6.12 -3.71
CA ALA A 49 -11.25 -5.27 -4.57
C ALA A 49 -12.04 -4.62 -5.70
N ASP A 50 -12.93 -5.37 -6.34
CA ASP A 50 -13.78 -4.85 -7.42
C ASP A 50 -14.79 -3.83 -6.87
N ALA A 51 -15.39 -4.12 -5.71
CA ALA A 51 -16.30 -3.21 -5.04
C ALA A 51 -15.60 -1.89 -4.65
N ALA A 52 -14.38 -1.98 -4.13
CA ALA A 52 -13.55 -0.82 -3.78
C ALA A 52 -13.29 0.07 -5.01
N LYS A 53 -12.88 -0.52 -6.14
CA LYS A 53 -12.69 0.19 -7.41
C LYS A 53 -13.97 0.85 -7.92
N ILE A 54 -15.08 0.11 -7.93
CA ILE A 54 -16.38 0.61 -8.41
C ILE A 54 -16.91 1.75 -7.52
N GLY A 55 -16.73 1.62 -6.20
CA GLY A 55 -17.16 2.60 -5.22
C GLY A 55 -16.19 3.77 -5.01
N GLY A 56 -15.06 3.80 -5.70
CA GLY A 56 -14.02 4.82 -5.50
C GLY A 56 -13.51 4.89 -4.06
N CYS A 57 -13.45 3.74 -3.38
CA CYS A 57 -13.03 3.63 -1.98
C CYS A 57 -11.89 2.62 -1.82
N LYS A 58 -11.29 2.62 -0.64
CA LYS A 58 -10.16 1.76 -0.29
C LYS A 58 -10.64 0.38 0.18
N VAL A 59 -9.89 -0.67 -0.13
CA VAL A 59 -10.19 -2.06 0.31
C VAL A 59 -10.16 -2.15 1.84
N GLU A 60 -9.28 -1.36 2.46
CA GLU A 60 -9.09 -1.25 3.91
C GLU A 60 -10.38 -0.81 4.61
N ALA A 61 -11.18 0.06 3.99
CA ALA A 61 -12.46 0.50 4.54
C ALA A 61 -13.47 -0.66 4.69
N PHE A 62 -13.38 -1.69 3.83
CA PHE A 62 -14.18 -2.90 3.99
C PHE A 62 -13.70 -3.71 5.18
N TYR A 63 -12.39 -3.89 5.33
CA TYR A 63 -11.83 -4.64 6.46
C TYR A 63 -12.18 -4.01 7.79
N GLU A 64 -12.06 -2.69 7.91
CA GLU A 64 -12.43 -1.94 9.12
C GLU A 64 -13.91 -2.11 9.48
N LYS A 65 -14.81 -2.09 8.49
CA LYS A 65 -16.25 -2.24 8.70
C LYS A 65 -16.69 -3.70 8.94
N LEU A 66 -15.93 -4.67 8.44
CA LEU A 66 -16.23 -6.09 8.56
C LEU A 66 -15.56 -6.73 9.79
N ALA A 67 -14.46 -6.17 10.30
CA ALA A 67 -13.78 -6.70 11.48
C ALA A 67 -14.69 -6.87 12.71
N PRO A 68 -15.56 -5.90 13.08
CA PRO A 68 -16.49 -6.05 14.20
C PRO A 68 -17.51 -7.19 14.02
N LEU A 69 -17.69 -7.69 12.80
CA LEU A 69 -18.64 -8.76 12.46
C LEU A 69 -17.98 -10.16 12.48
N GLY A 70 -16.74 -10.28 12.95
CA GLY A 70 -16.01 -11.55 13.03
C GLY A 70 -15.35 -11.98 11.70
N PHE A 71 -15.16 -11.04 10.78
CA PHE A 71 -14.31 -11.26 9.61
C PHE A 71 -12.87 -10.94 9.96
N GLU A 72 -12.01 -11.94 9.80
CA GLU A 72 -10.58 -11.81 10.03
C GLU A 72 -9.90 -11.64 8.69
N THR A 73 -9.14 -10.57 8.51
CA THR A 73 -8.36 -10.39 7.29
C THR A 73 -7.22 -11.40 7.28
N VAL A 74 -7.17 -12.28 6.27
CA VAL A 74 -5.96 -13.03 5.96
C VAL A 74 -5.05 -12.06 5.24
N ASN A 75 -4.37 -11.30 6.06
CA ASN A 75 -3.52 -10.26 5.58
C ASN A 75 -2.34 -10.89 4.80
N GLN A 76 -2.32 -10.64 3.51
CA GLN A 76 -1.14 -10.02 2.92
C GLN A 76 -1.22 -8.51 3.16
N VAL A 77 -1.30 -8.15 4.43
CA VAL A 77 -1.05 -6.80 4.94
C VAL A 77 -0.37 -7.05 6.29
N GLU A 78 0.94 -7.03 6.30
CA GLU A 78 1.61 -6.52 7.49
C GLU A 78 0.82 -5.29 7.93
N SER A 79 0.13 -5.43 9.06
CA SER A 79 -0.38 -4.28 9.78
C SER A 79 0.80 -3.35 9.98
N GLN A 80 0.79 -2.20 9.33
CA GLN A 80 1.43 -1.02 9.89
C GLN A 80 0.33 0.04 10.04
N LYS A 81 -0.58 -0.23 11.00
CA LYS A 81 -0.94 0.81 11.94
C LYS A 81 0.36 1.23 12.61
N ALA A 82 0.58 2.53 12.68
CA ALA A 82 1.71 3.15 13.34
C ALA A 82 2.01 2.48 14.69
N GLU A 83 3.17 1.84 14.78
CA GLU A 83 3.96 1.66 16.00
C GLU A 83 5.43 1.98 15.64
N PRO A 84 6.19 2.60 16.55
CA PRO A 84 7.40 3.31 16.22
C PRO A 84 8.58 2.38 15.93
N VAL A 85 9.42 2.85 15.00
CA VAL A 85 10.89 2.71 14.99
C VAL A 85 11.42 1.27 14.91
N ILE A 86 11.79 0.93 13.67
CA ILE A 86 13.15 0.44 13.44
C ILE A 86 13.91 1.53 12.69
N THR A 87 14.37 2.54 13.43
CA THR A 87 15.48 3.38 13.03
C THR A 87 16.75 2.61 13.41
N TYR A 88 17.19 1.69 12.57
CA TYR A 88 18.56 1.19 12.69
C TYR A 88 19.49 2.18 11.97
N LYS A 89 19.90 3.21 12.73
CA LYS A 89 21.26 3.77 12.78
C LYS A 89 22.03 3.98 11.46
N LEU A 90 21.40 4.35 10.35
CA LEU A 90 22.15 5.10 9.33
C LEU A 90 22.19 6.56 9.80
N ASP A 91 23.23 6.87 10.58
CA ASP A 91 23.57 8.25 10.88
C ASP A 91 24.22 8.84 9.64
N ILE A 92 23.38 9.32 8.72
CA ILE A 92 23.82 9.98 7.48
C ILE A 92 24.74 11.17 7.81
N SER A 93 24.61 11.78 8.99
CA SER A 93 25.49 12.89 9.41
C SER A 93 26.94 12.45 9.69
N SER A 94 27.18 11.16 9.89
CA SER A 94 28.52 10.57 10.03
C SER A 94 29.16 10.14 8.69
N ILE A 95 28.39 10.16 7.61
CA ILE A 95 28.84 9.72 6.28
C ILE A 95 29.44 10.93 5.55
N PRO A 96 30.65 10.81 4.99
CA PRO A 96 31.25 11.89 4.21
C PRO A 96 30.36 12.28 3.04
N PRO A 97 30.15 13.57 2.76
CA PRO A 97 29.29 14.02 1.65
C PRO A 97 29.66 13.43 0.29
N GLU A 98 30.95 13.12 0.09
CA GLU A 98 31.48 12.50 -1.14
C GLU A 98 30.94 11.08 -1.39
N ARG A 99 30.43 10.42 -0.34
CA ARG A 99 29.85 9.07 -0.38
C ARG A 99 28.33 9.09 -0.43
N ILE A 100 27.72 10.27 -0.44
CA ILE A 100 26.28 10.47 -0.52
C ILE A 100 25.97 10.95 -1.93
N LYS A 101 25.11 10.22 -2.64
CA LYS A 101 24.59 10.62 -3.94
C LYS A 101 23.10 10.85 -3.85
N GLU A 102 22.62 11.94 -4.42
CA GLU A 102 21.19 12.22 -4.53
C GLU A 102 20.68 11.92 -5.95
N LEU A 103 19.48 11.34 -6.03
CA LEU A 103 18.79 11.07 -7.28
C LEU A 103 17.32 11.50 -7.16
N ASP A 104 16.97 12.66 -7.73
CA ASP A 104 15.58 13.10 -7.85
C ASP A 104 14.93 12.51 -9.09
N VAL A 105 13.91 11.68 -8.88
CA VAL A 105 13.16 11.00 -9.94
C VAL A 105 11.76 11.59 -10.18
N ARG A 106 11.36 12.63 -9.43
CA ARG A 106 10.00 13.18 -9.46
C ARG A 106 9.63 13.75 -10.83
N ALA A 107 10.56 14.44 -11.48
CA ALA A 107 10.34 14.98 -12.83
C ALA A 107 10.07 13.88 -13.86
N GLY A 108 10.85 12.78 -13.79
CA GLY A 108 10.65 11.61 -14.65
C GLY A 108 9.28 10.98 -14.44
N ILE A 109 8.91 10.74 -13.18
CA ILE A 109 7.61 10.17 -12.79
C ILE A 109 6.46 11.06 -13.27
N ALA A 110 6.57 12.38 -13.12
CA ALA A 110 5.55 13.33 -13.59
C ALA A 110 5.36 13.27 -15.11
N SER A 111 6.41 12.91 -15.87
CA SER A 111 6.34 12.69 -17.32
C SER A 111 5.88 11.27 -17.71
N GLY A 112 5.59 10.41 -16.74
CA GLY A 112 5.15 9.02 -16.96
C GLY A 112 6.29 8.01 -17.13
N ALA A 113 7.55 8.43 -16.88
CA ALA A 113 8.70 7.53 -16.92
C ALA A 113 8.78 6.67 -15.66
N ASP A 114 9.17 5.40 -15.81
CA ASP A 114 9.45 4.51 -14.70
C ASP A 114 10.88 4.75 -14.15
N PRO A 115 11.04 5.17 -12.89
CA PRO A 115 12.35 5.47 -12.32
C PRO A 115 13.14 4.22 -11.92
N PHE A 116 12.52 3.03 -11.91
CA PHE A 116 13.10 1.82 -11.36
C PHE A 116 14.47 1.49 -11.97
N LEU A 117 14.57 1.46 -13.30
CA LEU A 117 15.83 1.13 -13.98
C LEU A 117 16.93 2.17 -13.71
N THR A 118 16.56 3.45 -13.59
CA THR A 118 17.51 4.53 -13.28
C THR A 118 18.05 4.37 -11.86
N ILE A 119 17.18 4.08 -10.89
CA ILE A 119 17.57 3.86 -9.49
C ILE A 119 18.46 2.61 -9.39
N MET A 120 18.09 1.50 -10.03
CA MET A 120 18.87 0.27 -9.99
C MET A 120 20.28 0.45 -10.57
N LYS A 121 20.42 1.22 -11.65
CA LYS A 121 21.74 1.57 -12.21
C LYS A 121 22.62 2.30 -11.21
N GLU A 122 22.04 3.22 -10.44
CA GLU A 122 22.79 3.96 -9.43
C GLU A 122 23.19 3.08 -8.25
N ILE A 123 22.30 2.17 -7.84
CA ILE A 123 22.59 1.20 -6.79
C ILE A 123 23.73 0.26 -7.20
N ASP A 124 23.76 -0.19 -8.46
CA ASP A 124 24.83 -1.07 -8.97
C ASP A 124 26.21 -0.37 -9.00
N LEU A 125 26.26 0.96 -8.92
CA LEU A 125 27.49 1.76 -8.85
C LEU A 125 27.96 2.03 -7.41
N LEU A 126 27.11 1.79 -6.40
CA LEU A 126 27.46 2.04 -5.01
C LEU A 126 28.52 1.06 -4.51
N LYS A 127 29.47 1.58 -3.73
CA LYS A 127 30.43 0.76 -2.99
C LYS A 127 29.96 0.60 -1.54
N SER A 128 30.55 -0.37 -0.84
CA SER A 128 30.23 -0.60 0.58
C SER A 128 30.50 0.66 1.42
N GLY A 129 29.45 1.19 2.05
CA GLY A 129 29.48 2.43 2.84
C GLY A 129 29.12 3.69 2.06
N ASP A 130 28.76 3.58 0.79
CA ASP A 130 28.14 4.67 0.03
C ASP A 130 26.62 4.67 0.26
N VAL A 131 26.01 5.83 0.09
CA VAL A 131 24.57 6.06 0.27
C VAL A 131 23.99 6.70 -0.98
N LEU A 132 22.84 6.19 -1.41
CA LEU A 132 22.00 6.81 -2.42
C LEU A 132 20.73 7.31 -1.75
N ILE A 133 20.47 8.61 -1.85
CA ILE A 133 19.21 9.24 -1.44
C ILE A 133 18.35 9.36 -2.69
N VAL A 134 17.23 8.64 -2.71
CA VAL A 134 16.25 8.71 -3.80
C VAL A 134 15.13 9.66 -3.40
N ILE A 135 14.96 10.75 -4.15
CA ILE A 135 13.88 11.71 -3.94
C ILE A 135 12.72 11.36 -4.85
N ASN A 136 11.59 10.97 -4.24
CA ASN A 136 10.41 10.48 -4.93
C ASN A 136 9.13 11.23 -4.52
N SER A 137 8.11 11.20 -5.38
CA SER A 137 6.80 11.82 -5.17
C SER A 137 5.85 10.97 -4.32
N PHE A 138 6.20 9.70 -4.14
CA PHE A 138 5.51 8.73 -3.30
C PHE A 138 6.53 7.80 -2.62
N GLU A 139 6.09 7.10 -1.58
CA GLU A 139 6.93 6.17 -0.84
C GLU A 139 7.27 4.93 -1.69
N PRO A 140 8.55 4.61 -1.94
CA PRO A 140 8.94 3.55 -2.85
C PRO A 140 8.93 2.16 -2.17
N VAL A 141 7.83 1.77 -1.53
CA VAL A 141 7.71 0.52 -0.75
C VAL A 141 8.14 -0.74 -1.54
N PRO A 142 7.75 -0.94 -2.82
CA PRO A 142 8.21 -2.11 -3.56
C PRO A 142 9.73 -2.14 -3.78
N LEU A 143 10.35 -0.98 -3.99
CA LEU A 143 11.79 -0.86 -4.17
C LEU A 143 12.53 -1.21 -2.87
N ILE A 144 12.10 -0.62 -1.74
CA ILE A 144 12.66 -0.89 -0.41
C ILE A 144 12.74 -2.40 -0.16
N ARG A 145 11.62 -3.11 -0.36
CA ARG A 145 11.56 -4.58 -0.17
C ARG A 145 12.49 -5.38 -1.08
N ILE A 146 12.78 -4.88 -2.27
CA ILE A 146 13.74 -5.51 -3.19
C ILE A 146 15.16 -5.30 -2.67
N LEU A 147 15.47 -4.10 -2.17
CA LEU A 147 16.80 -3.73 -1.69
C LEU A 147 17.13 -4.35 -0.34
N GLU A 148 16.17 -4.44 0.59
CA GLU A 148 16.32 -5.19 1.85
C GLU A 148 16.71 -6.65 1.58
N LYS A 149 16.04 -7.31 0.62
CA LYS A 149 16.38 -8.69 0.23
C LYS A 149 17.76 -8.83 -0.41
N LYS A 150 18.29 -7.74 -0.98
CA LYS A 150 19.66 -7.66 -1.49
C LYS A 150 20.68 -7.30 -0.40
N GLY A 151 20.24 -7.05 0.83
CA GLY A 151 21.10 -6.74 1.98
C GLY A 151 21.42 -5.26 2.15
N TYR A 152 20.63 -4.36 1.54
CA TYR A 152 20.76 -2.91 1.77
C TYR A 152 19.97 -2.49 3.00
N ASP A 153 20.58 -1.61 3.80
CA ASP A 153 19.87 -0.81 4.80
C ASP A 153 19.20 0.39 4.12
N PHE A 154 18.08 0.86 4.67
CA PHE A 154 17.35 2.01 4.13
C PHE A 154 16.80 2.88 5.26
N ARG A 155 16.50 4.14 4.93
CA ARG A 155 15.83 5.09 5.81
C ARG A 155 14.95 6.00 4.98
N THR A 156 13.65 6.02 5.28
CA THR A 156 12.72 6.93 4.62
C THR A 156 12.40 8.13 5.49
N GLU A 157 12.56 9.32 4.94
CA GLU A 157 12.10 10.58 5.51
C GLU A 157 11.06 11.24 4.60
N LYS A 158 10.12 11.94 5.21
CA LYS A 158 9.09 12.70 4.51
C LYS A 158 9.16 14.16 4.92
N PRO A 159 10.06 14.95 4.32
CA PRO A 159 10.25 16.35 4.71
C PRO A 159 8.99 17.19 4.47
N VAL A 160 8.26 16.94 3.37
CA VAL A 160 7.02 17.64 3.00
C VAL A 160 6.01 16.68 2.34
N PRO A 161 4.73 17.06 2.19
CA PRO A 161 3.76 16.28 1.44
C PRO A 161 4.24 16.00 0.01
N ASN A 162 4.09 14.75 -0.45
CA ASN A 162 4.52 14.28 -1.78
C ASN A 162 6.03 14.41 -2.06
N GLU A 163 6.85 14.39 -1.01
CA GLU A 163 8.29 14.29 -1.13
C GLU A 163 8.80 13.27 -0.13
N TYR A 164 9.44 12.23 -0.64
CA TYR A 164 10.00 11.12 0.10
C TYR A 164 11.47 11.03 -0.23
N HIS A 165 12.32 11.01 0.79
CA HIS A 165 13.76 10.79 0.68
C HIS A 165 14.01 9.40 1.24
N THR A 166 14.44 8.45 0.41
CA THR A 166 14.64 7.03 0.79
C THR A 166 16.04 6.57 0.49
#